data_AF-A0A1S3I7W5-F1
#
_entry.id   AF-A0A1S3I7W5-F1
#
_cell.length_a   1.000
_cell.length_b   1.000
_cell.length_c   1.000
_cell.angle_alpha   90.00
_cell.angle_beta   90.00
_cell.angle_gamma   90.00
#
_symmetry.space_group_name_H-M   'P 1'
#
loop_
_entity.id
_entity.type
_entity.pdbx_description
1 polymer ?
#
loop_
_entity_poly.entity_id
_entity_poly.type
_entity_poly.pdbx_seq_one_letter_code
_entity_poly.pdbx_strand_id
1 'polypeptide(L)'
;MLLCSVLEISSNKACCDQNVYDTTSYTCCNQTLQPLTYGKDDSKCCGTQIYNKTSKTCCNDFQVVDNGTDCLIQSCSLRTCSKNGLRVCFTRAHQGDWLHGNCFDPNKQVCCKSSLFNKDSDDTECCEGVGIYNKSSHFCCNNQILSKADNPNLACCKGDGMEAVEGKVYNKLENICCNNALQPLTYGMGNTGCCGAATYNIQTRQCCGGQVLGLDTPCCGNAVLGDGQICCDNKPTLKRRPDDDTCCTGYSIGQVTTYNKHREKVMTKL
;
A
#
# COMPACT_ATOMS: atom_id res chain seq x y z
N MET A 1 37.37 20.85 27.63
CA MET A 1 36.33 20.24 26.77
C MET A 1 37.02 19.42 25.69
N LEU A 2 37.29 18.13 25.95
CA LEU A 2 37.81 17.15 24.96
C LEU A 2 37.82 15.78 25.67
N LEU A 3 36.70 15.03 25.66
CA LEU A 3 36.70 13.64 26.18
C LEU A 3 36.28 12.60 25.14
N CYS A 4 35.69 12.98 24.01
CA CYS A 4 35.39 12.02 22.92
C CYS A 4 36.22 12.24 21.64
N SER A 5 37.06 13.28 21.57
CA SER A 5 37.80 13.67 20.35
C SER A 5 39.20 13.08 20.20
N VAL A 6 39.71 12.28 21.17
CA VAL A 6 41.10 11.78 21.15
C VAL A 6 41.30 10.38 21.77
N LEU A 7 40.27 9.54 21.90
CA LEU A 7 40.47 8.19 22.45
C LEU A 7 40.68 7.16 21.35
N GLU A 8 41.79 6.42 21.42
CA GLU A 8 41.89 5.10 20.80
C GLU A 8 40.80 4.22 21.43
N ILE A 9 39.71 4.04 20.69
CA ILE A 9 38.55 3.29 21.14
C ILE A 9 38.96 1.81 21.22
N SER A 10 39.26 1.34 22.43
CA SER A 10 39.31 -0.09 22.78
C SER A 10 38.03 -0.79 22.28
N SER A 11 38.12 -2.08 21.93
CA SER A 11 37.04 -2.86 21.30
C SER A 11 35.68 -2.85 22.02
N ASN A 12 35.64 -2.43 23.30
CA ASN A 12 34.42 -2.38 24.11
C ASN A 12 34.01 -0.98 24.61
N LYS A 13 34.65 0.11 24.19
CA LYS A 13 34.27 1.48 24.60
C LYS A 13 33.53 2.23 23.47
N ALA A 14 32.61 3.12 23.82
CA ALA A 14 31.92 4.01 22.89
C ALA A 14 31.57 5.34 23.57
N CYS A 15 31.12 6.34 22.81
CA CYS A 15 30.67 7.62 23.35
C CYS A 15 29.15 7.79 23.22
N CYS A 16 28.55 8.39 24.24
CA CYS A 16 27.19 8.92 24.21
C CYS A 16 27.28 10.40 24.58
N ASP A 17 27.12 11.27 23.58
CA ASP A 17 27.42 12.69 23.69
C ASP A 17 28.86 12.93 24.21
N GLN A 18 29.04 13.52 25.40
CA GLN A 18 30.37 13.77 25.98
C GLN A 18 30.88 12.65 26.92
N ASN A 19 30.12 11.57 27.11
CA ASN A 19 30.44 10.51 28.06
C ASN A 19 30.96 9.24 27.37
N VAL A 20 32.12 8.74 27.79
CA VAL A 20 32.65 7.44 27.38
C VAL A 20 32.01 6.34 28.23
N TYR A 21 31.50 5.28 27.58
CA TYR A 21 30.84 4.16 28.25
C TYR A 21 31.33 2.80 27.76
N ASP A 22 31.06 1.77 28.54
CA ASP A 22 31.33 0.37 28.17
C ASP A 22 30.16 -0.25 27.42
N THR A 23 30.39 -0.65 26.16
CA THR A 23 29.37 -1.23 25.25
C THR A 23 28.88 -2.61 25.68
N THR A 24 29.50 -3.24 26.68
CA THR A 24 29.01 -4.49 27.29
C THR A 24 27.96 -4.25 28.37
N SER A 25 27.93 -3.03 28.94
CA SER A 25 27.08 -2.69 30.09
C SER A 25 26.07 -1.59 29.77
N TYR A 26 26.35 -0.72 28.78
CA TYR A 26 25.52 0.42 28.41
C TYR A 26 25.39 0.57 26.90
N THR A 27 24.39 1.34 26.47
CA THR A 27 24.21 1.82 25.10
C THR A 27 23.69 3.26 25.11
N CYS A 28 23.80 3.95 23.98
CA CYS A 28 23.31 5.31 23.82
C CYS A 28 21.99 5.30 23.04
N CYS A 29 20.89 5.70 23.69
CA CYS A 29 19.56 5.79 23.08
C CYS A 29 19.17 7.27 22.95
N ASN A 30 19.12 7.79 21.72
CA ASN A 30 18.82 9.19 21.41
C ASN A 30 19.57 10.18 22.33
N GLN A 31 20.90 10.07 22.34
CA GLN A 31 21.82 10.89 23.15
C GLN A 31 21.71 10.70 24.67
N THR A 32 20.89 9.75 25.14
CA THR A 32 20.77 9.39 26.56
C THR A 32 21.48 8.06 26.83
N LEU A 33 22.40 8.04 27.80
CA LEU A 33 23.08 6.80 28.19
C LEU A 33 22.12 5.88 28.95
N GLN A 34 22.00 4.64 28.50
CA GLN A 34 21.07 3.65 29.05
C GLN A 34 21.78 2.33 29.40
N PRO A 35 21.44 1.67 30.54
CA PRO A 35 21.99 0.37 30.90
C PRO A 35 21.38 -0.77 30.06
N LEU A 36 22.18 -1.78 29.72
CA LEU A 36 21.74 -2.98 28.99
C LEU A 36 21.03 -3.97 29.94
N THR A 37 19.86 -3.59 30.46
CA THR A 37 19.09 -4.35 31.47
C THR A 37 18.69 -5.77 31.07
N TYR A 38 18.68 -6.09 29.77
CA TYR A 38 18.34 -7.42 29.24
C TYR A 38 19.56 -8.13 28.62
N GLY A 39 20.78 -7.62 28.82
CA GLY A 39 21.97 -8.08 28.13
C GLY A 39 22.13 -7.45 26.75
N LYS A 40 23.34 -7.60 26.18
CA LYS A 40 23.76 -6.91 24.94
C LYS A 40 22.95 -7.32 23.71
N ASP A 41 22.55 -8.59 23.65
CA ASP A 41 21.84 -9.10 22.48
C ASP A 41 20.37 -8.72 22.49
N ASP A 42 19.72 -8.71 23.66
CA ASP A 42 18.27 -8.52 23.77
C ASP A 42 17.84 -7.08 24.03
N SER A 43 18.74 -6.22 24.53
CA SER A 43 18.45 -4.81 24.77
C SER A 43 18.50 -4.00 23.46
N LYS A 44 17.41 -3.35 23.10
CA LYS A 44 17.33 -2.40 21.97
C LYS A 44 16.77 -1.05 22.42
N CYS A 45 17.11 0.00 21.69
CA CYS A 45 16.61 1.35 21.96
C CYS A 45 15.25 1.57 21.29
N CYS A 46 14.33 2.19 22.04
CA CYS A 46 13.13 2.83 21.52
C CYS A 46 13.15 4.29 22.00
N GLY A 47 13.71 5.18 21.19
CA GLY A 47 13.91 6.59 21.57
C GLY A 47 14.97 6.73 22.62
N THR A 48 14.58 7.16 23.83
CA THR A 48 15.47 7.24 24.99
C THR A 48 15.39 6.00 25.89
N GLN A 49 14.49 5.04 25.64
CA GLN A 49 14.25 3.89 26.52
C GLN A 49 14.88 2.59 25.97
N ILE A 50 15.19 1.65 26.88
CA ILE A 50 15.61 0.30 26.54
C ILE A 50 14.42 -0.66 26.61
N TYR A 51 14.30 -1.54 25.62
CA TYR A 51 13.33 -2.63 25.62
C TYR A 51 13.98 -3.96 25.28
N ASN A 52 13.32 -5.05 25.69
CA ASN A 52 13.70 -6.40 25.33
C ASN A 52 13.11 -6.78 23.96
N LYS A 53 13.97 -6.94 22.94
CA LYS A 53 13.56 -7.27 21.57
C LYS A 53 12.86 -8.63 21.43
N THR A 54 13.08 -9.53 22.38
CA THR A 54 12.54 -10.89 22.35
C THR A 54 11.06 -10.93 22.72
N SER A 55 10.58 -9.96 23.51
CA SER A 55 9.17 -9.86 23.91
C SER A 55 8.44 -8.64 23.35
N LYS A 56 9.16 -7.57 23.03
CA LYS A 56 8.58 -6.30 22.62
C LYS A 56 9.17 -5.81 21.30
N THR A 57 8.44 -4.94 20.60
CA THR A 57 8.86 -4.22 19.40
C THR A 57 8.78 -2.72 19.67
N CYS A 58 9.72 -1.95 19.12
CA CYS A 58 9.64 -0.49 19.14
C CYS A 58 8.83 0.00 17.96
N CYS A 59 7.78 0.73 18.27
CA CYS A 59 7.05 1.54 17.34
C CYS A 59 7.62 2.94 17.42
N ASN A 60 8.09 3.41 16.26
CA ASN A 60 8.24 4.83 16.00
C ASN A 60 9.29 5.55 16.83
N ASP A 61 10.27 4.83 17.37
CA ASP A 61 11.29 5.34 18.29
C ASP A 61 10.75 5.91 19.62
N PHE A 62 9.50 5.64 20.04
CA PHE A 62 9.01 6.14 21.34
C PHE A 62 8.02 5.24 22.07
N GLN A 63 7.47 4.20 21.42
CA GLN A 63 6.48 3.32 22.01
C GLN A 63 6.94 1.86 21.96
N VAL A 64 7.00 1.20 23.12
CA VAL A 64 7.33 -0.22 23.24
C VAL A 64 6.03 -1.02 23.33
N VAL A 65 5.77 -1.90 22.38
CA VAL A 65 4.57 -2.75 22.31
C VAL A 65 4.95 -4.24 22.34
N ASP A 66 4.00 -5.13 22.61
CA ASP A 66 4.23 -6.58 22.51
C ASP A 66 4.56 -7.02 21.08
N ASN A 67 5.44 -8.01 20.95
CA ASN A 67 5.77 -8.62 19.67
C ASN A 67 4.50 -9.17 18.99
N GLY A 68 4.30 -8.83 17.71
CA GLY A 68 3.08 -9.12 16.95
C GLY A 68 2.04 -8.00 16.96
N THR A 69 2.29 -6.89 17.65
CA THR A 69 1.46 -5.68 17.57
C THR A 69 1.89 -4.81 16.39
N ASP A 70 0.95 -4.41 15.52
CA ASP A 70 1.26 -3.59 14.35
C ASP A 70 1.58 -2.13 14.68
N CYS A 71 2.61 -1.62 13.99
CA CYS A 71 3.06 -0.22 13.85
C CYS A 71 2.02 0.85 13.47
N LEU A 72 0.79 0.46 13.16
CA LEU A 72 -0.13 1.28 12.39
C LEU A 72 -0.94 2.19 13.32
N ILE A 73 -0.52 3.45 13.43
CA ILE A 73 -1.32 4.52 14.03
C ILE A 73 -1.82 5.42 12.91
N GLN A 74 -3.12 5.34 12.61
CA GLN A 74 -3.78 6.28 11.71
C GLN A 74 -4.45 7.41 12.50
N SER A 75 -4.54 8.58 11.86
CA SER A 75 -5.23 9.73 12.42
C SER A 75 -6.67 9.77 11.96
N CYS A 76 -7.61 9.89 12.89
CA CYS A 76 -8.95 10.31 12.52
C CYS A 76 -8.95 11.85 12.37
N SER A 77 -9.38 12.38 11.21
CA SER A 77 -9.42 13.82 10.82
C SER A 77 -8.26 14.40 9.96
N LEU A 78 -7.68 13.63 9.01
CA LEU A 78 -6.75 14.15 7.98
C LEU A 78 -5.47 14.84 8.49
N ARG A 79 -4.97 14.46 9.67
CA ARG A 79 -3.66 14.95 10.16
C ARG A 79 -2.75 13.78 10.49
N THR A 80 -1.85 13.44 9.58
CA THR A 80 -0.85 12.37 9.77
C THR A 80 -0.29 12.35 11.19
N CYS A 81 -0.60 11.29 11.94
CA CYS A 81 0.02 11.04 13.24
C CYS A 81 1.51 10.74 13.02
N SER A 82 2.38 11.67 13.41
CA SER A 82 3.83 11.45 13.44
C SER A 82 4.29 11.16 14.86
N LYS A 83 4.59 9.88 15.09
CA LYS A 83 5.67 9.24 15.85
C LYS A 83 6.31 9.85 17.11
N ASN A 84 6.39 11.17 17.32
CA ASN A 84 7.21 11.74 18.42
C ASN A 84 6.41 12.79 19.19
N GLY A 85 6.34 12.64 20.52
CA GLY A 85 5.59 13.51 21.44
C GLY A 85 6.06 14.97 21.59
N LEU A 86 6.26 15.71 20.50
CA LEU A 86 6.46 17.16 20.50
C LEU A 86 5.72 17.78 19.31
N ARG A 87 4.83 18.75 19.56
CA ARG A 87 3.92 19.37 18.57
C ARG A 87 4.66 19.88 17.31
N VAL A 88 4.13 19.66 16.10
CA VAL A 88 3.64 20.68 15.10
C VAL A 88 3.24 19.98 13.77
N CYS A 89 2.00 20.21 13.31
CA CYS A 89 1.63 20.11 11.89
C CYS A 89 1.99 21.44 11.20
N PHE A 90 2.72 21.43 10.08
CA PHE A 90 2.75 22.60 9.19
C PHE A 90 1.64 22.48 8.15
N THR A 91 0.57 23.26 8.32
CA THR A 91 0.11 24.21 7.30
C THR A 91 -0.47 25.42 8.03
N ARG A 92 -0.22 26.63 7.52
CA ARG A 92 -0.76 27.88 8.10
C ARG A 92 -2.30 27.79 8.13
N ALA A 93 -2.88 27.75 9.32
CA ALA A 93 -4.26 28.17 9.52
C ALA A 93 -4.21 29.51 10.26
N HIS A 94 -4.74 30.53 9.60
CA HIS A 94 -5.15 31.78 10.25
C HIS A 94 -6.07 31.45 11.43
N GLN A 95 -5.75 32.05 12.59
CA GLN A 95 -6.66 32.33 13.71
C GLN A 95 -7.65 31.23 14.15
N GLY A 96 -7.33 30.59 15.28
CA GLY A 96 -8.34 30.15 16.25
C GLY A 96 -8.83 28.71 16.13
N ASP A 97 -8.91 28.06 17.30
CA ASP A 97 -9.52 26.76 17.62
C ASP A 97 -8.82 25.46 17.21
N TRP A 98 -8.41 24.71 18.25
CA TRP A 98 -7.72 23.42 18.18
C TRP A 98 -8.74 22.28 18.26
N LEU A 99 -8.91 21.50 17.18
CA LEU A 99 -9.69 20.25 17.21
C LEU A 99 -8.76 19.06 17.49
N HIS A 100 -9.05 18.32 18.57
CA HIS A 100 -8.34 17.12 19.01
C HIS A 100 -8.59 15.94 18.04
N GLY A 101 -7.58 15.52 17.28
CA GLY A 101 -7.62 14.25 16.54
C GLY A 101 -7.11 13.11 17.41
N ASN A 102 -7.83 11.99 17.46
CA ASN A 102 -7.46 10.81 18.24
C ASN A 102 -6.71 9.78 17.37
N CYS A 103 -5.57 9.29 17.87
CA CYS A 103 -4.89 8.11 17.35
C CYS A 103 -5.76 6.86 17.59
N PHE A 104 -5.76 5.90 16.66
CA PHE A 104 -6.50 4.64 16.82
C PHE A 104 -5.78 3.43 16.25
N ASP A 105 -6.15 2.25 16.77
CA ASP A 105 -5.71 0.94 16.27
C ASP A 105 -6.62 0.51 15.11
N PRO A 106 -6.13 0.48 13.85
CA PRO A 106 -6.95 0.16 12.69
C PRO A 106 -7.41 -1.30 12.67
N ASN A 107 -6.86 -2.20 13.50
CA ASN A 107 -7.34 -3.56 13.64
C ASN A 107 -8.56 -3.65 14.58
N LYS A 108 -8.76 -2.67 15.45
CA LYS A 108 -9.86 -2.64 16.42
C LYS A 108 -10.89 -1.56 16.15
N GLN A 109 -10.51 -0.53 15.42
CA GLN A 109 -11.31 0.67 15.25
C GLN A 109 -11.28 1.12 13.79
N VAL A 110 -12.33 1.82 13.39
CA VAL A 110 -12.45 2.49 12.10
C VAL A 110 -12.73 3.97 12.35
N CYS A 111 -12.05 4.83 11.61
CA CYS A 111 -12.37 6.24 11.58
C CYS A 111 -13.46 6.50 10.54
N CYS A 112 -14.46 7.27 10.92
CA CYS A 112 -15.52 7.70 10.01
C CYS A 112 -15.77 9.20 10.21
N LYS A 113 -15.40 10.02 9.21
CA LYS A 113 -15.53 11.49 9.22
C LYS A 113 -15.14 12.12 10.56
N SER A 114 -13.93 11.82 11.05
CA SER A 114 -13.38 12.32 12.33
C SER A 114 -13.89 11.67 13.62
N SER A 115 -14.79 10.69 13.53
CA SER A 115 -15.26 9.93 14.69
C SER A 115 -14.68 8.52 14.70
N LEU A 116 -14.26 8.05 15.87
CA LEU A 116 -13.77 6.68 16.04
C LEU A 116 -14.91 5.75 16.42
N PHE A 117 -14.96 4.61 15.74
CA PHE A 117 -15.90 3.53 16.02
C PHE A 117 -15.12 2.24 16.26
N ASN A 118 -15.58 1.41 17.18
CA ASN A 118 -15.03 0.07 17.33
C ASN A 118 -15.52 -0.80 16.18
N LYS A 119 -14.65 -1.67 15.68
CA LYS A 119 -15.01 -2.68 14.69
C LYS A 119 -15.83 -3.77 15.35
N ASP A 120 -16.93 -4.15 14.70
CA ASP A 120 -17.68 -5.36 15.04
C ASP A 120 -17.00 -6.60 14.44
N SER A 121 -16.29 -6.43 13.32
CA SER A 121 -15.47 -7.45 12.66
C SER A 121 -14.45 -6.83 11.69
N ASP A 122 -13.62 -7.65 11.05
CA ASP A 122 -12.71 -7.22 9.96
C ASP A 122 -13.46 -6.68 8.72
N ASP A 123 -14.76 -6.95 8.64
CA ASP A 123 -15.65 -6.44 7.61
C ASP A 123 -16.26 -5.08 7.94
N THR A 124 -15.98 -4.51 9.11
CA THR A 124 -16.46 -3.17 9.45
C THR A 124 -15.75 -2.10 8.61
N GLU A 125 -16.54 -1.35 7.85
CA GLU A 125 -16.12 -0.21 7.01
C GLU A 125 -16.90 1.06 7.39
N CYS A 126 -16.40 2.22 6.98
CA CYS A 126 -17.11 3.50 7.12
C CYS A 126 -17.87 3.85 5.83
N CYS A 127 -19.12 4.27 6.00
CA CYS A 127 -19.86 5.03 5.02
C CYS A 127 -19.82 6.50 5.45
N GLU A 128 -19.03 7.32 4.75
CA GLU A 128 -18.81 8.71 5.15
C GLU A 128 -20.15 9.45 5.35
N GLY A 129 -20.24 10.21 6.45
CA GLY A 129 -21.44 10.97 6.79
C GLY A 129 -22.64 10.14 7.25
N VAL A 130 -22.56 8.81 7.23
CA VAL A 130 -23.63 7.91 7.71
C VAL A 130 -23.20 7.16 8.96
N GLY A 131 -22.03 6.52 8.93
CA GLY A 131 -21.55 5.67 10.02
C GLY A 131 -20.94 4.37 9.53
N ILE A 132 -20.71 3.45 10.46
CA ILE A 132 -20.08 2.16 10.15
C ILE A 132 -21.08 1.13 9.62
N TYR A 133 -20.60 0.20 8.80
CA TYR A 133 -21.38 -0.91 8.28
C TYR A 133 -20.51 -2.15 8.05
N ASN A 134 -21.13 -3.31 7.93
CA ASN A 134 -20.44 -4.55 7.57
C ASN A 134 -20.42 -4.71 6.04
N LYS A 135 -19.23 -4.71 5.43
CA LYS A 135 -19.05 -4.80 3.96
C LYS A 135 -19.44 -6.13 3.36
N SER A 136 -19.59 -7.18 4.16
CA SER A 136 -20.08 -8.48 3.69
C SER A 136 -21.60 -8.42 3.43
N SER A 137 -22.38 -7.76 4.29
CA SER A 137 -23.84 -7.66 4.17
C SER A 137 -24.37 -6.38 3.50
N HIS A 138 -23.60 -5.29 3.54
CA HIS A 138 -24.02 -3.98 3.02
C HIS A 138 -22.94 -3.36 2.12
N PHE A 139 -23.32 -2.30 1.41
CA PHE A 139 -22.39 -1.42 0.72
C PHE A 139 -22.80 0.04 0.92
N CYS A 140 -21.80 0.93 0.97
CA CYS A 140 -22.04 2.36 0.96
C CYS A 140 -22.07 2.89 -0.48
N CYS A 141 -23.02 3.77 -0.78
CA CYS A 141 -23.10 4.51 -2.04
C CYS A 141 -23.85 5.83 -1.82
N ASN A 142 -23.29 6.96 -2.26
CA ASN A 142 -23.94 8.27 -2.17
C ASN A 142 -24.46 8.60 -0.75
N ASN A 143 -23.63 8.37 0.28
CA ASN A 143 -24.00 8.55 1.69
C ASN A 143 -25.23 7.73 2.12
N GLN A 144 -25.37 6.51 1.59
CA GLN A 144 -26.40 5.55 2.02
C GLN A 144 -25.80 4.16 2.20
N ILE A 145 -26.17 3.49 3.28
CA ILE A 145 -25.84 2.08 3.54
C ILE A 145 -26.98 1.23 2.97
N LEU A 146 -26.68 0.41 1.97
CA LEU A 146 -27.65 -0.42 1.26
C LEU A 146 -27.40 -1.89 1.55
N SER A 147 -28.48 -2.62 1.88
CA SER A 147 -28.47 -4.06 2.12
C SER A 147 -28.30 -4.84 0.81
N LYS A 148 -27.33 -5.75 0.77
CA LYS A 148 -27.13 -6.66 -0.37
C LYS A 148 -28.21 -7.74 -0.44
N ALA A 149 -28.86 -8.06 0.68
CA ALA A 149 -29.93 -9.05 0.73
C ALA A 149 -31.21 -8.51 0.07
N ASP A 150 -31.56 -7.25 0.37
CA ASP A 150 -32.74 -6.60 -0.20
C ASP A 150 -32.52 -6.21 -1.66
N ASN A 151 -31.27 -5.95 -2.04
CA ASN A 151 -30.90 -5.41 -3.35
C ASN A 151 -29.71 -6.16 -3.98
N PRO A 152 -29.84 -7.47 -4.30
CA PRO A 152 -28.72 -8.28 -4.76
C PRO A 152 -28.15 -7.84 -6.12
N ASN A 153 -28.96 -7.14 -6.92
CA ASN A 153 -28.59 -6.64 -8.25
C ASN A 153 -28.06 -5.22 -8.24
N LEU A 154 -28.13 -4.50 -7.12
CA LEU A 154 -27.60 -3.15 -7.07
C LEU A 154 -26.08 -3.16 -6.89
N ALA A 155 -25.45 -2.19 -7.55
CA ALA A 155 -24.05 -1.85 -7.41
C ALA A 155 -23.91 -0.34 -7.34
N CYS A 156 -22.72 0.14 -6.97
CA CYS A 156 -22.41 1.56 -6.93
C CYS A 156 -21.34 1.87 -7.97
N CYS A 157 -21.62 2.82 -8.86
CA CYS A 157 -20.65 3.25 -9.87
C CYS A 157 -19.65 4.21 -9.23
N LYS A 158 -18.38 3.81 -9.19
CA LYS A 158 -17.26 4.53 -8.60
C LYS A 158 -16.03 4.37 -9.50
N GLY A 159 -15.07 5.28 -9.40
CA GLY A 159 -13.76 5.19 -10.04
C GLY A 159 -12.72 4.57 -9.12
N ASP A 160 -11.48 4.47 -9.60
CA ASP A 160 -10.35 3.86 -8.87
C ASP A 160 -9.85 4.67 -7.66
N GLY A 161 -10.59 5.71 -7.25
CA GLY A 161 -10.32 6.54 -6.07
C GLY A 161 -11.20 6.13 -4.89
N MET A 162 -10.57 5.97 -3.73
CA MET A 162 -11.17 5.49 -2.48
C MET A 162 -12.40 6.29 -2.03
N GLU A 163 -13.27 5.58 -1.31
CA GLU A 163 -14.40 6.05 -0.50
C GLU A 163 -15.69 6.42 -1.25
N ALA A 164 -16.78 5.90 -0.71
CA ALA A 164 -18.07 5.64 -1.34
C ALA A 164 -18.99 6.87 -1.51
N VAL A 165 -18.42 8.05 -1.64
CA VAL A 165 -19.13 9.29 -1.28
C VAL A 165 -19.92 9.88 -2.47
N GLU A 166 -19.43 9.74 -3.70
CA GLU A 166 -20.04 10.35 -4.90
C GLU A 166 -20.36 9.32 -6.01
N GLY A 167 -20.90 8.16 -5.62
CA GLY A 167 -21.23 7.09 -6.56
C GLY A 167 -22.71 7.04 -6.93
N LYS A 168 -23.03 6.62 -8.15
CA LYS A 168 -24.43 6.39 -8.57
C LYS A 168 -24.83 4.94 -8.34
N VAL A 169 -25.92 4.69 -7.61
CA VAL A 169 -26.51 3.35 -7.49
C VAL A 169 -27.08 2.93 -8.85
N TYR A 170 -26.79 1.72 -9.29
CA TYR A 170 -27.28 1.19 -10.56
C TYR A 170 -27.59 -0.31 -10.48
N ASN A 171 -28.46 -0.79 -11.37
CA ASN A 171 -28.72 -2.21 -11.55
C ASN A 171 -27.62 -2.85 -12.41
N LYS A 172 -26.87 -3.79 -11.84
CA LYS A 172 -25.78 -4.51 -12.51
C LYS A 172 -26.25 -5.51 -13.57
N LEU A 173 -27.57 -5.74 -13.68
CA LEU A 173 -28.19 -6.49 -14.78
C LEU A 173 -28.43 -5.63 -16.03
N GLU A 174 -28.35 -4.31 -15.91
CA GLU A 174 -28.70 -3.38 -16.98
C GLU A 174 -27.51 -2.50 -17.39
N ASN A 175 -26.65 -2.16 -16.43
CA ASN A 175 -25.56 -1.23 -16.62
C ASN A 175 -24.25 -1.77 -16.04
N ILE A 176 -23.15 -1.15 -16.46
CA ILE A 176 -21.79 -1.31 -15.94
C ILE A 176 -21.21 0.10 -15.68
N CYS A 177 -20.34 0.22 -14.69
CA CYS A 177 -19.61 1.46 -14.45
C CYS A 177 -18.25 1.41 -15.14
N CYS A 178 -18.02 2.28 -16.13
CA CYS A 178 -16.76 2.40 -16.84
C CYS A 178 -16.17 3.80 -16.60
N ASN A 179 -15.01 3.89 -15.93
CA ASN A 179 -14.32 5.15 -15.62
C ASN A 179 -15.28 6.24 -15.10
N ASN A 180 -16.01 5.94 -14.02
CA ASN A 180 -17.03 6.81 -13.38
C ASN A 180 -18.31 7.08 -14.19
N ALA A 181 -18.48 6.50 -15.38
CA ALA A 181 -19.70 6.67 -16.18
C ALA A 181 -20.53 5.38 -16.22
N LEU A 182 -21.84 5.51 -16.03
CA LEU A 182 -22.76 4.39 -16.28
C LEU A 182 -22.90 4.15 -17.77
N GLN A 183 -22.66 2.92 -18.17
CA GLN A 183 -22.84 2.43 -19.52
C GLN A 183 -23.84 1.28 -19.53
N PRO A 184 -24.72 1.17 -20.53
CA PRO A 184 -25.60 0.03 -20.66
C PRO A 184 -24.81 -1.25 -20.97
N LEU A 185 -25.34 -2.40 -20.57
CA LEU A 185 -24.83 -3.72 -20.95
C LEU A 185 -25.21 -4.07 -22.40
N THR A 186 -24.68 -3.32 -23.37
CA THR A 186 -25.02 -3.44 -24.80
C THR A 186 -24.83 -4.87 -25.35
N TYR A 187 -23.92 -5.66 -24.78
CA TYR A 187 -23.64 -7.04 -25.20
C TYR A 187 -24.15 -8.09 -24.20
N GLY A 188 -24.90 -7.67 -23.19
CA GLY A 188 -25.36 -8.50 -22.09
C GLY A 188 -24.36 -8.61 -20.93
N MET A 189 -24.85 -9.18 -19.84
CA MET A 189 -24.05 -9.49 -18.65
C MET A 189 -22.96 -10.50 -18.99
N GLY A 190 -21.73 -10.23 -18.55
CA GLY A 190 -20.59 -11.12 -18.76
C GLY A 190 -19.92 -10.99 -20.13
N ASN A 191 -20.54 -10.30 -21.08
CA ASN A 191 -19.93 -10.02 -22.39
C ASN A 191 -19.56 -8.54 -22.57
N THR A 192 -20.12 -7.64 -21.78
CA THR A 192 -19.81 -6.21 -21.84
C THR A 192 -18.65 -5.89 -20.89
N GLY A 193 -17.53 -5.40 -21.44
CA GLY A 193 -16.36 -4.95 -20.68
C GLY A 193 -16.07 -3.46 -20.89
N CYS A 194 -15.23 -2.87 -20.05
CA CYS A 194 -14.87 -1.46 -20.11
C CYS A 194 -13.47 -1.26 -20.72
N CYS A 195 -13.35 -0.28 -21.61
CA CYS A 195 -12.07 0.25 -22.08
C CYS A 195 -12.09 1.77 -21.90
N GLY A 196 -11.49 2.24 -20.80
CA GLY A 196 -11.73 3.60 -20.32
C GLY A 196 -13.21 3.82 -19.99
N ALA A 197 -13.83 4.84 -20.60
CA ALA A 197 -15.25 5.13 -20.42
C ALA A 197 -16.17 4.37 -21.41
N ALA A 198 -15.62 3.73 -22.44
CA ALA A 198 -16.37 3.03 -23.47
C ALA A 198 -16.59 1.55 -23.11
N THR A 199 -17.67 0.96 -23.61
CA THR A 199 -17.92 -0.48 -23.52
C THR A 199 -17.53 -1.21 -24.80
N TYR A 200 -17.17 -2.48 -24.65
CA TYR A 200 -16.89 -3.38 -25.77
C TYR A 200 -17.34 -4.81 -25.46
N ASN A 201 -17.49 -5.61 -26.52
CA ASN A 201 -17.78 -7.04 -26.39
C ASN A 201 -16.47 -7.79 -26.11
N ILE A 202 -16.31 -8.32 -24.89
CA ILE A 202 -15.10 -9.03 -24.47
C ILE A 202 -14.87 -10.35 -25.21
N GLN A 203 -15.90 -10.89 -25.88
CA GLN A 203 -15.77 -12.12 -26.67
C GLN A 203 -15.14 -11.87 -28.04
N THR A 204 -15.16 -10.63 -28.55
CA THR A 204 -14.71 -10.32 -29.92
C THR A 204 -13.65 -9.23 -29.99
N ARG A 205 -13.44 -8.50 -28.90
CA ARG A 205 -12.52 -7.38 -28.77
C ARG A 205 -11.77 -7.45 -27.45
N GLN A 206 -10.69 -6.67 -27.35
CA GLN A 206 -9.93 -6.45 -26.12
C GLN A 206 -9.66 -4.96 -25.91
N CYS A 207 -9.33 -4.57 -24.67
CA CYS A 207 -8.83 -3.25 -24.37
C CYS A 207 -7.30 -3.26 -24.26
N CYS A 208 -6.63 -2.36 -24.95
CA CYS A 208 -5.18 -2.14 -24.85
C CYS A 208 -4.89 -0.65 -24.80
N GLY A 209 -4.31 -0.15 -23.71
CA GLY A 209 -3.98 1.27 -23.58
C GLY A 209 -5.17 2.24 -23.71
N GLY A 210 -6.38 1.79 -23.34
CA GLY A 210 -7.60 2.57 -23.50
C GLY A 210 -8.22 2.51 -24.92
N GLN A 211 -7.68 1.69 -25.81
CA GLN A 211 -8.23 1.47 -27.15
C GLN A 211 -8.88 0.08 -27.27
N VAL A 212 -10.05 0.02 -27.92
CA VAL A 212 -10.76 -1.24 -28.20
C VAL A 212 -10.24 -1.82 -29.51
N LEU A 213 -9.56 -2.96 -29.44
CA LEU A 213 -8.87 -3.60 -30.55
C LEU A 213 -9.42 -5.01 -30.82
N GLY A 214 -9.08 -5.59 -31.97
CA GLY A 214 -9.35 -7.00 -32.26
C GLY A 214 -8.53 -7.93 -31.36
N LEU A 215 -9.04 -9.13 -31.08
CA LEU A 215 -8.34 -10.13 -30.25
C LEU A 215 -7.01 -10.61 -30.85
N ASP A 216 -6.84 -10.45 -32.15
CA ASP A 216 -5.64 -10.74 -32.93
C ASP A 216 -4.55 -9.68 -32.79
N THR A 217 -4.87 -8.50 -32.24
CA THR A 217 -3.92 -7.40 -32.06
C THR A 217 -3.06 -7.64 -30.83
N PRO A 218 -1.73 -7.84 -30.94
CA PRO A 218 -0.94 -8.18 -29.76
C PRO A 218 -0.80 -6.98 -28.82
N CYS A 219 -1.08 -7.18 -27.54
CA CYS A 219 -0.97 -6.16 -26.49
C CYS A 219 0.01 -6.62 -25.40
N CYS A 220 0.74 -5.68 -24.83
CA CYS A 220 1.64 -5.91 -23.71
C CYS A 220 1.52 -4.80 -22.69
N GLY A 221 1.01 -5.13 -21.49
CA GLY A 221 0.62 -4.13 -20.52
C GLY A 221 -0.45 -3.20 -21.10
N ASN A 222 -0.09 -1.93 -21.30
CA ASN A 222 -0.96 -0.89 -21.86
C ASN A 222 -0.57 -0.48 -23.29
N ALA A 223 0.26 -1.24 -23.99
CA ALA A 223 0.79 -0.88 -25.29
C ALA A 223 0.55 -1.97 -26.33
N VAL A 224 0.11 -1.55 -27.51
CA VAL A 224 0.04 -2.43 -28.69
C VAL A 224 1.46 -2.76 -29.13
N LEU A 225 1.76 -4.04 -29.37
CA LEU A 225 3.06 -4.45 -29.88
C LEU A 225 3.11 -4.22 -31.39
N GLY A 226 4.19 -3.58 -31.84
CA GLY A 226 4.54 -3.47 -33.25
C GLY A 226 5.34 -4.67 -33.76
N ASP A 227 5.60 -4.66 -35.06
CA ASP A 227 6.47 -5.65 -35.71
C ASP A 227 7.86 -5.63 -35.08
N GLY A 228 8.39 -6.83 -34.81
CA GLY A 228 9.70 -6.97 -34.17
C GLY A 228 9.69 -6.73 -32.66
N GLN A 229 8.54 -6.71 -32.00
CA GLN A 229 8.45 -6.66 -30.53
C GLN A 229 7.92 -7.97 -29.93
N ILE A 230 8.25 -8.20 -28.67
CA ILE A 230 7.70 -9.25 -27.81
C ILE A 230 7.41 -8.67 -26.42
N CYS A 231 6.45 -9.24 -25.70
CA CYS A 231 6.14 -8.82 -24.34
C CYS A 231 7.07 -9.50 -23.33
N CYS A 232 7.81 -8.71 -22.55
CA CYS A 232 8.65 -9.20 -21.45
C CYS A 232 8.30 -8.42 -20.18
N ASP A 233 7.97 -9.12 -19.08
CA ASP A 233 7.63 -8.48 -17.80
C ASP A 233 6.60 -7.33 -17.94
N ASN A 234 5.53 -7.57 -18.73
CA ASN A 234 4.48 -6.60 -19.08
C ASN A 234 4.98 -5.34 -19.82
N LYS A 235 6.16 -5.38 -20.44
CA LYS A 235 6.73 -4.30 -21.23
C LYS A 235 7.03 -4.72 -22.67
N PRO A 236 6.63 -3.91 -23.68
CA PRO A 236 7.09 -4.10 -25.04
C PRO A 236 8.61 -4.08 -25.11
N THR A 237 9.20 -5.13 -25.65
CA THR A 237 10.65 -5.29 -25.79
C THR A 237 10.98 -5.58 -27.24
N LEU A 238 11.97 -4.87 -27.79
CA LEU A 238 12.44 -5.11 -29.15
C LEU A 238 13.13 -6.46 -29.23
N LYS A 239 12.80 -7.23 -30.26
CA LYS A 239 13.48 -8.47 -30.59
C LYS A 239 14.89 -8.16 -31.06
N ARG A 240 15.87 -8.85 -30.50
CA ARG A 240 17.26 -8.87 -30.97
C ARG A 240 17.38 -9.53 -32.34
N ARG A 241 16.60 -10.58 -32.59
CA ARG A 241 16.51 -11.24 -33.90
C ARG A 241 15.05 -11.43 -34.33
N PRO A 242 14.74 -11.44 -35.64
CA PRO A 242 13.37 -11.62 -36.11
C PRO A 242 12.69 -12.90 -35.60
N ASP A 243 13.46 -13.96 -35.39
CA ASP A 243 13.03 -15.27 -34.92
C ASP A 243 12.86 -15.37 -33.40
N ASP A 244 13.19 -14.34 -32.61
CA ASP A 244 13.05 -14.39 -31.16
C ASP A 244 11.57 -14.54 -30.74
N ASP A 245 11.32 -15.47 -29.83
CA ASP A 245 9.98 -15.91 -29.38
C ASP A 245 9.81 -15.92 -27.85
N THR A 246 10.86 -15.59 -27.09
CA THR A 246 10.81 -15.52 -25.63
C THR A 246 11.82 -14.50 -25.09
N CYS A 247 11.69 -14.21 -23.79
CA CYS A 247 12.57 -13.32 -23.04
C CYS A 247 13.37 -14.10 -21.99
N CYS A 248 14.60 -13.67 -21.72
CA CYS A 248 15.44 -14.08 -20.60
C CYS A 248 15.61 -12.88 -19.67
N THR A 249 15.22 -13.05 -18.41
CA THR A 249 15.46 -12.09 -17.34
C THR A 249 16.74 -12.50 -16.61
N GLY A 250 17.79 -11.68 -16.72
CA GLY A 250 19.06 -11.96 -16.05
C GLY A 250 18.98 -11.77 -14.53
N TYR A 251 19.94 -12.34 -13.80
CA TYR A 251 20.11 -12.13 -12.34
C TYR A 251 20.50 -10.67 -12.00
N SER A 252 20.95 -9.90 -12.99
CA SER A 252 21.17 -8.47 -12.86
C SER A 252 19.85 -7.73 -13.09
N ILE A 253 19.40 -7.00 -12.07
CA ILE A 253 18.14 -6.24 -12.06
C ILE A 253 18.03 -5.37 -13.32
N GLY A 254 17.05 -5.66 -14.18
CA GLY A 254 16.69 -4.85 -15.34
C GLY A 254 17.28 -5.24 -16.69
N GLN A 255 18.06 -6.32 -16.80
CA GLN A 255 18.49 -6.84 -18.10
C GLN A 255 17.50 -7.89 -18.63
N VAL A 256 16.66 -7.45 -19.56
CA VAL A 256 15.80 -8.32 -20.38
C VAL A 256 16.46 -8.50 -21.74
N THR A 257 16.67 -9.75 -22.15
CA THR A 257 17.17 -10.10 -23.49
C THR A 257 16.18 -11.01 -24.19
N THR A 258 16.02 -10.87 -25.50
CA THR A 258 15.15 -11.77 -26.29
C THR A 258 15.98 -12.84 -26.98
N TYR A 259 15.39 -14.03 -27.11
CA TYR A 259 16.00 -15.16 -27.79
C TYR A 259 14.94 -16.09 -28.38
N ASN A 260 15.37 -16.99 -29.26
CA ASN A 260 14.55 -18.07 -29.77
C ASN A 260 14.79 -19.35 -28.94
N LYS A 261 13.79 -19.81 -28.19
CA LYS A 261 13.92 -21.00 -27.31
C LYS A 261 14.18 -22.30 -28.05
N HIS A 262 13.85 -22.38 -29.34
CA HIS A 262 14.06 -23.57 -30.17
C HIS A 262 15.48 -23.62 -30.74
N ARG A 263 16.08 -22.46 -31.00
CA ARG A 263 17.46 -22.32 -31.48
C ARG A 263 18.49 -22.46 -30.37
N GLU A 264 18.18 -21.92 -29.19
CA GLU A 264 19.11 -21.87 -28.05
C GLU A 264 19.05 -23.14 -27.17
N LYS A 265 18.39 -24.23 -27.62
CA LYS A 265 18.43 -25.57 -26.99
C LYS A 265 19.84 -26.22 -26.93
N VAL A 266 20.89 -25.51 -27.34
CA VAL A 266 22.26 -26.04 -27.51
C VAL A 266 23.24 -25.55 -26.42
N MET A 267 22.78 -24.88 -25.36
CA MET A 267 23.65 -24.62 -24.18
C MET A 267 23.25 -25.49 -22.99
N THR A 268 23.41 -26.80 -23.14
CA THR A 268 23.48 -27.71 -22.00
C THR A 268 24.71 -27.35 -21.18
N LYS A 269 24.52 -27.17 -19.87
CA LYS A 269 25.56 -27.04 -18.83
C LYS A 269 26.89 -27.71 -19.23
N LEU A 270 27.95 -26.91 -19.34
CA LEU A 270 29.33 -27.32 -19.03
C LEU A 270 29.62 -26.92 -17.58
#